data_AF-A0A6G6GHW6-F1
#
_entry.id   AF-A0A6G6GHW6-F1
#
_cell.length_a   1.000
_cell.length_b   1.000
_cell.length_c   1.000
_cell.angle_alpha   90.00
_cell.angle_beta   90.00
_cell.angle_gamma   90.00
#
_symmetry.space_group_name_H-M   'P 1'
#
loop_
_entity.id
_entity.type
_entity.pdbx_description
1 polymer ?
#
loop_
_entity_poly.entity_id
_entity_poly.type
_entity_poly.pdbx_seq_one_letter_code
_entity_poly.pdbx_strand_id
1 'polypeptide(L)'
;MKSPENTPYERALKRVENIKKFYAHLRAYLIINIALLLIKANVFDLFKGNGFEDLHFERWLDLNVYGTAILWGIGLLIHGLYAFQYKFKFFKKWEENKMKEFMDNEDKKY
;
A
#
# COMPACT_ATOMS: atom_id res chain seq x y z
N MET A 1 3.42 -1.00 37.05
CA MET A 1 4.36 -1.05 35.90
C MET A 1 3.54 -0.79 34.64
N LYS A 2 3.71 0.35 33.97
CA LYS A 2 3.03 0.58 32.68
C LYS A 2 3.60 -0.42 31.68
N SER A 3 2.74 -1.13 30.94
CA SER A 3 3.18 -2.01 29.85
C SER A 3 4.12 -1.23 28.90
N PRO A 4 5.20 -1.86 28.40
CA PRO A 4 6.24 -1.17 27.62
C PRO A 4 5.64 -0.33 26.47
N GLU A 5 4.58 -0.83 25.83
CA GLU A 5 3.88 -0.21 24.69
C GLU A 5 3.32 1.23 24.87
N ASN A 6 3.41 1.83 26.06
CA ASN A 6 2.72 3.07 26.41
C ASN A 6 3.56 4.35 26.46
N THR A 7 4.87 4.31 26.15
CA THR A 7 5.69 5.53 26.18
C THR A 7 5.52 6.38 24.91
N PRO A 8 5.53 7.73 25.00
CA PRO A 8 5.52 8.60 23.82
C PRO A 8 6.67 8.33 22.85
N TYR A 9 7.83 7.91 23.37
CA TYR A 9 9.01 7.55 22.61
C TYR A 9 8.79 6.30 21.74
N GLU A 10 8.28 5.21 22.31
CA GLU A 10 8.00 3.98 21.55
C GLU A 10 6.95 4.20 20.45
N ARG A 11 5.91 5.01 20.72
CA ARG A 11 4.94 5.40 19.69
C ARG A 11 5.60 6.15 18.54
N ALA A 12 6.54 7.05 18.83
CA ALA A 12 7.29 7.77 17.80
C ALA A 12 8.19 6.81 17.00
N LEU A 13 8.85 5.86 17.68
CA LEU A 13 9.69 4.84 17.05
C LEU A 13 8.88 3.96 16.07
N LYS A 14 7.74 3.42 16.52
CA LYS A 14 6.84 2.58 15.70
C LYS A 14 6.33 3.31 14.47
N ARG A 15 6.05 4.62 14.59
CA ARG A 15 5.69 5.48 13.43
C ARG A 15 6.81 5.55 12.41
N VAL A 16 8.04 5.83 12.85
CA VAL A 16 9.20 5.90 11.95
C VAL A 16 9.42 4.56 11.26
N GLU A 17 9.30 3.46 11.98
CA GLU A 17 9.43 2.12 11.42
C GLU A 17 8.37 1.82 10.35
N ASN A 18 7.10 2.13 10.61
CA ASN A 18 6.02 1.95 9.64
C ASN A 18 6.23 2.79 8.37
N ILE A 19 6.69 4.03 8.52
CA ILE A 19 7.02 4.90 7.39
C ILE A 19 8.19 4.33 6.58
N LYS A 20 9.25 3.84 7.25
CA LYS A 20 10.38 3.17 6.58
C LYS A 20 9.94 1.94 5.78
N LYS A 21 9.08 1.10 6.38
CA LYS A 21 8.50 -0.08 5.71
C LYS A 21 7.67 0.32 4.50
N PHE A 22 6.87 1.38 4.61
CA PHE A 22 6.13 1.93 3.47
C PHE A 22 7.05 2.39 2.34
N TYR A 23 8.10 3.17 2.63
CA TYR A 23 9.05 3.59 1.60
C TYR A 23 9.84 2.44 0.97
N ALA A 24 10.14 1.39 1.72
CA ALA A 24 10.73 0.17 1.16
C ALA A 24 9.78 -0.48 0.14
N HIS A 25 8.51 -0.64 0.50
CA HIS A 25 7.49 -1.20 -0.41
C HIS A 25 7.25 -0.29 -1.63
N LEU A 26 7.14 1.03 -1.43
CA LEU A 26 6.99 2.01 -2.51
C LEU A 26 8.17 1.96 -3.50
N ARG A 27 9.40 1.87 -3.00
CA ARG A 27 10.60 1.75 -3.87
C ARG A 27 10.56 0.45 -4.68
N ALA A 28 10.26 -0.68 -4.05
CA ALA A 28 10.14 -1.95 -4.76
C ALA A 28 9.05 -1.89 -5.83
N TYR A 29 7.89 -1.31 -5.50
CA TYR A 29 6.80 -1.09 -6.43
C TYR A 29 7.25 -0.26 -7.64
N LEU A 30 7.90 0.88 -7.42
CA LEU A 30 8.37 1.73 -8.52
C LEU A 30 9.41 1.02 -9.40
N ILE A 31 10.41 0.37 -8.79
CA ILE A 31 11.47 -0.33 -9.54
C ILE A 31 10.88 -1.43 -10.42
N ILE A 32 10.02 -2.28 -9.85
CA ILE A 32 9.42 -3.41 -10.58
C ILE A 32 8.50 -2.90 -11.70
N ASN A 33 7.64 -1.92 -11.42
CA ASN A 33 6.72 -1.38 -12.44
C ASN A 33 7.48 -0.69 -13.58
N ILE A 34 8.53 0.08 -13.27
CA ILE A 34 9.38 0.71 -14.30
C ILE A 34 10.08 -0.37 -15.13
N ALA A 35 10.65 -1.40 -14.50
CA ALA A 35 11.30 -2.50 -15.20
C ALA A 35 10.32 -3.24 -16.13
N LEU A 36 9.10 -3.54 -15.67
CA LEU A 36 8.05 -4.17 -16.48
C LEU A 36 7.66 -3.30 -17.68
N LEU A 37 7.52 -1.99 -17.50
CA LEU A 37 7.21 -1.06 -18.59
C LEU A 37 8.35 -0.98 -19.62
N LEU A 38 9.60 -0.97 -19.16
CA LEU A 38 10.77 -0.98 -20.05
C LEU A 38 10.87 -2.29 -20.84
N ILE A 39 10.69 -3.44 -20.18
CA ILE A 39 10.68 -4.75 -20.84
C ILE A 39 9.58 -4.78 -21.90
N LYS A 40 8.36 -4.36 -21.55
CA LYS A 40 7.24 -4.25 -22.49
C LYS A 40 7.58 -3.38 -23.71
N ALA A 41 8.17 -2.20 -23.50
CA ALA A 41 8.53 -1.29 -24.58
C ALA A 41 9.57 -1.91 -25.53
N ASN A 42 10.64 -2.49 -24.98
CA ASN A 42 11.69 -3.13 -25.78
C ASN A 42 11.18 -4.37 -26.54
N VAL A 43 10.34 -5.18 -25.88
CA VAL A 43 9.67 -6.34 -26.49
C VAL A 43 8.81 -5.87 -27.66
N PHE A 44 7.97 -4.86 -27.44
CA PHE A 44 7.08 -4.33 -28.47
C PHE A 44 7.84 -3.81 -29.70
N ASP A 45 8.96 -3.10 -29.50
CA ASP A 45 9.80 -2.62 -30.60
C ASP A 45 10.43 -3.77 -31.41
N LEU A 46 10.85 -4.86 -30.76
CA LEU A 46 11.39 -6.04 -31.41
C LEU A 46 10.34 -6.84 -32.20
N PHE A 47 9.11 -6.95 -31.69
CA PHE A 47 8.04 -7.71 -32.36
C PHE A 47 7.45 -6.95 -33.54
N LYS A 48 7.32 -5.61 -33.45
CA LYS A 48 6.88 -4.76 -34.58
C LYS A 48 7.76 -4.89 -35.82
N GLY A 49 9.07 -5.10 -35.64
CA GLY A 49 10.01 -5.27 -36.77
C GLY A 49 9.90 -6.61 -37.50
N ASN A 50 9.31 -7.63 -36.87
CA ASN A 50 9.36 -9.02 -37.34
C ASN A 50 8.01 -9.56 -37.87
N GLY A 51 6.96 -8.73 -37.94
CA GLY A 51 5.65 -9.13 -38.50
C GLY A 51 4.86 -10.15 -37.66
N PHE A 52 5.31 -10.46 -36.44
CA PHE A 52 4.61 -11.31 -35.48
C PHE A 52 3.66 -10.46 -34.62
N GLU A 53 2.49 -10.11 -35.17
CA GLU A 53 1.39 -9.49 -34.43
C GLU A 53 0.52 -10.57 -33.78
N ASP A 54 1.02 -11.21 -32.70
CA ASP A 54 0.15 -12.06 -31.87
C ASP A 54 -0.63 -11.19 -30.88
N LEU A 55 -1.81 -10.74 -31.32
CA LEU A 55 -2.76 -9.96 -30.54
C LEU A 55 -3.15 -10.62 -29.21
N HIS A 56 -3.07 -11.95 -29.09
CA HIS A 56 -3.39 -12.65 -27.85
C HIS A 56 -2.27 -12.49 -26.82
N PHE A 57 -1.01 -12.59 -27.25
CA PHE A 57 0.14 -12.42 -26.39
C PHE A 57 0.25 -10.98 -25.86
N GLU A 58 0.05 -9.97 -26.71
CA GLU A 58 0.07 -8.57 -26.29
C GLU A 58 -1.00 -8.26 -25.24
N ARG A 59 -2.23 -8.73 -25.46
CA ARG A 59 -3.35 -8.49 -24.54
C ARG A 59 -3.16 -9.22 -23.22
N TRP A 60 -2.60 -10.42 -23.24
CA TRP A 60 -2.21 -11.14 -22.03
C TRP A 60 -1.11 -10.39 -21.26
N LEU A 61 -0.08 -9.89 -21.93
CA LEU A 61 0.99 -9.09 -21.32
C LEU A 61 0.45 -7.80 -20.70
N ASP A 62 -0.39 -7.05 -21.41
CA ASP A 62 -1.02 -5.82 -20.92
C ASP A 62 -1.85 -6.08 -19.66
N LEU A 63 -2.71 -7.09 -19.69
CA LEU A 63 -3.55 -7.43 -18.54
C LEU A 63 -2.72 -7.82 -17.32
N ASN A 64 -1.61 -8.54 -17.51
CA ASN A 64 -0.73 -8.91 -16.41
C ASN A 64 0.05 -7.69 -15.88
N VAL A 65 0.66 -6.89 -16.74
CA VAL A 65 1.45 -5.71 -16.32
C VAL A 65 0.56 -4.68 -15.63
N TYR A 66 -0.54 -4.27 -16.26
CA TYR A 66 -1.44 -3.28 -15.66
C TYR A 66 -2.24 -3.86 -14.49
N GLY A 67 -2.69 -5.11 -14.59
CA GLY A 67 -3.45 -5.76 -13.52
C GLY A 67 -2.61 -5.93 -12.25
N THR A 68 -1.37 -6.41 -12.38
CA THR A 68 -0.46 -6.52 -11.22
C THR A 68 -0.12 -5.14 -10.65
N ALA A 69 0.15 -4.15 -11.50
CA ALA A 69 0.42 -2.77 -11.09
C ALA A 69 -0.74 -2.15 -10.29
N ILE A 70 -1.97 -2.38 -10.72
CA ILE A 70 -3.19 -1.87 -10.06
C ILE A 70 -3.39 -2.60 -8.72
N LEU A 71 -3.33 -3.93 -8.71
CA LEU A 71 -3.53 -4.72 -7.48
C LEU A 71 -2.48 -4.37 -6.42
N TRP A 72 -1.21 -4.29 -6.81
CA TRP A 72 -0.13 -3.87 -5.90
C TRP A 72 -0.27 -2.40 -5.52
N GLY A 73 -0.76 -1.55 -6.43
CA GLY A 73 -1.06 -0.15 -6.16
C GLY A 73 -2.12 0.01 -5.07
N ILE A 74 -3.17 -0.81 -5.07
CA ILE A 74 -4.19 -0.84 -4.01
C ILE A 74 -3.56 -1.24 -2.68
N GLY A 75 -2.75 -2.30 -2.65
CA GLY A 75 -2.04 -2.73 -1.43
C GLY A 75 -1.10 -1.65 -0.89
N LEU A 76 -0.41 -0.96 -1.79
CA LEU A 76 0.47 0.17 -1.45
C LEU A 76 -0.32 1.35 -0.89
N LEU A 77 -1.48 1.69 -1.47
CA LEU A 77 -2.37 2.73 -0.96
C LEU A 77 -2.85 2.42 0.46
N ILE A 78 -3.31 1.18 0.70
CA ILE A 78 -3.74 0.75 2.03
C ILE A 78 -2.57 0.83 3.03
N HIS A 79 -1.39 0.35 2.65
CA HIS A 79 -0.21 0.43 3.50
C HIS A 79 0.20 1.88 3.78
N GLY A 80 0.07 2.78 2.80
CA GLY A 80 0.29 4.21 2.96
C GLY A 80 -0.69 4.84 3.95
N LEU A 81 -1.99 4.56 3.80
CA LEU A 81 -3.01 5.02 4.74
C LEU A 81 -2.71 4.55 6.17
N TYR A 82 -2.29 3.29 6.33
CA TYR A 82 -1.88 2.76 7.63
C TYR A 82 -0.61 3.43 8.18
N ALA A 83 0.43 3.57 7.36
CA ALA A 83 1.70 4.16 7.77
C ALA A 83 1.54 5.65 8.15
N PHE A 84 0.62 6.37 7.51
CA PHE A 84 0.36 7.79 7.73
C PHE A 84 -0.95 8.09 8.49
N GLN A 85 -1.56 7.08 9.12
CA GLN A 85 -2.81 7.22 9.87
C GLN A 85 -2.79 8.41 10.87
N TYR A 86 -1.64 8.67 11.48
CA TYR A 86 -1.44 9.77 12.45
C TYR A 86 -1.57 11.18 11.84
N LYS A 87 -1.44 11.34 10.52
CA LYS A 87 -1.67 12.62 9.83
C LYS A 87 -3.14 12.90 9.57
N PHE A 88 -3.98 11.86 9.54
CA PHE A 88 -5.40 11.99 9.25
C PHE A 88 -6.21 12.19 10.53
N LYS A 89 -6.53 13.46 10.84
CA LYS A 89 -7.33 13.83 12.04
C LYS A 89 -8.69 13.11 12.11
N PHE A 90 -9.28 12.75 10.97
CA PHE A 90 -10.54 12.00 10.91
C PHE A 90 -10.43 10.60 11.53
N PHE A 91 -9.33 9.88 11.29
CA PHE A 91 -9.12 8.54 11.87
C PHE A 91 -9.04 8.61 13.40
N LYS A 92 -8.29 9.58 13.94
CA LYS A 92 -8.19 9.79 15.39
C LYS A 92 -9.55 10.09 16.03
N LYS A 93 -10.35 10.95 15.38
CA LYS A 93 -11.70 11.30 15.86
C LYS A 93 -12.66 10.11 15.79
N TRP A 94 -12.58 9.30 14.74
CA TRP A 94 -13.37 8.08 14.60
C TRP A 94 -13.01 7.05 15.68
N GLU A 95 -11.71 6.84 15.93
CA GLU A 95 -11.21 5.93 16.97
C GLU A 95 -11.65 6.38 18.38
N GLU A 96 -11.53 7.68 18.68
CA GLU A 96 -12.00 8.26 19.95
C GLU A 96 -13.52 8.08 20.14
N ASN A 97 -14.32 8.28 19.09
CA ASN A 97 -15.77 8.09 19.15
C ASN A 97 -16.15 6.62 19.37
N LYS A 98 -15.47 5.69 18.68
CA LYS A 98 -15.72 4.25 18.85
C LYS A 98 -15.31 3.77 20.24
N MET A 99 -14.19 4.25 20.78
CA MET A 99 -13.79 3.95 22.15
C MET A 99 -14.86 4.38 23.15
N LYS A 100 -15.41 5.60 23.00
CA LYS A 100 -16.51 6.09 23.85
C LYS A 100 -17.75 5.21 23.74
N GLU A 101 -18.12 4.80 22.53
CA GLU A 101 -19.26 3.91 22.30
C GLU A 101 -19.07 2.54 22.96
N PHE A 102 -17.86 1.98 22.92
CA PHE A 102 -17.53 0.74 23.63
C PHE A 102 -17.65 0.89 25.15
N MET A 103 -17.07 1.95 25.72
CA MET A 103 -17.16 2.22 27.17
C MET A 103 -18.62 2.41 27.63
N ASP A 104 -19.40 3.20 26.90
CA ASP A 104 -20.81 3.47 27.22
C ASP A 104 -21.69 2.22 27.08
N ASN A 105 -21.30 1.25 26.24
CA ASN A 105 -21.97 -0.05 26.12
C ASN A 105 -21.56 -1.03 27.23
N GLU A 106 -20.33 -0.97 27.75
CA GLU A 106 -19.92 -1.75 28.91
C GLU A 106 -20.62 -1.26 30.19
N ASP A 107 -20.68 0.07 30.39
CA ASP A 107 -21.32 0.68 31.56
C ASP A 107 -22.84 0.43 31.60
N LYS A 108 -23.51 0.28 30.44
CA LYS A 108 -24.95 -0.07 30.36
C LYS A 108 -25.24 -1.56 30.57
N LYS A 109 -24.21 -2.42 30.58
CA LYS A 109 -24.34 -3.87 30.72
C LYS A 109 -24.17 -4.33 32.18
N TYR A 110 -23.85 -3.40 33.09
CA TYR A 110 -23.77 -3.56 34.53
C TYR A 110 -24.76 -2.62 35.24
#